data_AF-A0BRU1-F1
#
_entry.id   AF-A0BRU1-F1
#
_cell.length_a   1.000
_cell.length_b   1.000
_cell.length_c   1.000
_cell.angle_alpha   90.00
_cell.angle_beta   90.00
_cell.angle_gamma   90.00
#
_symmetry.space_group_name_H-M   'P 1'
#
loop_
_entity.id
_entity.type
_entity.pdbx_description
1 polymer ?
#
loop_
_entity_poly.entity_id
_entity_poly.type
_entity_poly.pdbx_seq_one_letter_code
_entity_poly.pdbx_strand_id
1 'polypeptide(L)'
;MIIVLLCLITFCNSIEIYVNTIRPKDNPSETYTYYELPYCKPSDFEEVIESLGQSLSGDKQMTSVYKFNSKEKIEDKQVCDRNFTKMEMRKWIDAIDQEYMIEFYLADFIMHDVVGRFYDGQYYLKNRITFNLYVSNDSRLMYANITKNETDFISINSQDEKKEIGFYYTVQIKQYIETMVVHDHSVKWNLLIFKSILILVLVIIVSQVLRRSILNDYSNIPDEENEIEPQGWKAIKIESLMPPTNRIVFSALLGTGIHFLITILILLILGSFYLFETHKGSIKSAGIIIYSFGGLINGYYTGKFYKFYGGKSWLLNLFIAAALFPISAMSILFIIDVLSFLFGTTSTFSFTAVFSVGFILTVVYLPLTLIGGVSGRLRTIDELFEKRLKKKVLISNYQFLSSGCLYGIVPFISIIMELYYILESTWSDQQFEQYTLLIFSYIQLLIIVGCLSIIQTYKQLNQGNYNWQWISFINGGQCIIYIFGFIFFYYYFVNMHGFFQFLFYFAESILACFVLWLMLGFVSYWISLKFVIYIYSQNKIQ
;
A
#
# COMPACT_ATOMS: atom_id res chain seq x y z
N MET A 1 6.92 8.13 23.35
CA MET A 1 8.09 7.23 23.23
C MET A 1 8.73 6.86 24.58
N ILE A 2 8.69 7.70 25.64
CA ILE A 2 9.28 7.35 26.96
C ILE A 2 8.25 6.78 27.95
N ILE A 3 6.96 7.06 27.79
CA ILE A 3 5.90 6.54 28.69
C ILE A 3 5.47 5.11 28.31
N VAL A 4 5.61 4.72 27.04
CA VAL A 4 5.29 3.35 26.56
C VAL A 4 6.36 2.34 26.98
N LEU A 5 7.61 2.78 27.22
CA LEU A 5 8.68 1.88 27.65
C LEU A 5 8.60 1.48 29.13
N LEU A 6 7.84 2.22 29.96
CA LEU A 6 7.72 1.94 31.40
C LEU A 6 6.63 0.91 31.75
N CYS A 7 5.74 0.56 30.82
CA CYS A 7 4.76 -0.51 31.05
C CYS A 7 5.33 -1.92 30.78
N LEU A 8 6.53 -2.02 30.19
CA LEU A 8 7.22 -3.29 29.92
C LEU A 8 7.93 -3.91 31.16
N ILE A 9 7.84 -3.29 32.35
CA ILE A 9 8.68 -3.63 33.51
C ILE A 9 7.91 -4.12 34.74
N THR A 10 6.58 -4.03 34.81
CA THR A 10 5.81 -4.62 35.92
C THR A 10 4.47 -5.12 35.44
N PHE A 11 4.19 -6.41 35.67
CA PHE A 11 2.86 -6.98 35.52
C PHE A 11 1.79 -6.03 36.09
N CYS A 12 0.90 -5.53 35.23
CA CYS A 12 -0.35 -4.95 35.71
C CYS A 12 -1.11 -6.06 36.43
N ASN A 13 -1.62 -5.80 37.64
CA ASN A 13 -2.26 -6.84 38.47
C ASN A 13 -3.48 -7.48 37.76
N SER A 14 -4.15 -6.74 36.88
CA SER A 14 -5.26 -7.19 36.04
C SER A 14 -4.88 -7.09 34.56
N ILE A 15 -5.04 -8.20 33.82
CA ILE A 15 -4.96 -8.22 32.36
C ILE A 15 -6.40 -8.22 31.83
N GLU A 16 -6.69 -7.25 30.97
CA GLU A 16 -7.99 -7.13 30.31
C GLU A 16 -7.88 -7.56 28.85
N ILE A 17 -8.85 -8.34 28.39
CA ILE A 17 -9.02 -8.64 26.96
C ILE A 17 -9.94 -7.58 26.39
N TYR A 18 -9.60 -7.03 25.23
CA TYR A 18 -10.49 -6.15 24.48
C TYR A 18 -11.14 -6.94 23.34
N VAL A 19 -12.40 -6.64 23.05
CA VAL A 19 -13.09 -7.14 21.86
C VAL A 19 -13.07 -6.06 20.78
N ASN A 20 -12.94 -6.45 19.51
CA ASN A 20 -12.88 -5.50 18.39
C ASN A 20 -14.09 -5.71 17.48
N THR A 21 -13.83 -6.22 16.28
CA THR A 21 -14.83 -6.40 15.24
C THR A 21 -15.15 -7.87 15.02
N ILE A 22 -16.34 -8.10 14.47
CA ILE A 22 -16.75 -9.36 13.85
C ILE A 22 -16.83 -9.15 12.34
N ARG A 23 -16.54 -10.19 11.56
CA ARG A 23 -16.61 -10.12 10.08
C ARG A 23 -16.85 -11.49 9.47
N PRO A 24 -17.51 -11.58 8.31
CA PRO A 24 -17.55 -12.82 7.55
C PRO A 24 -16.16 -13.21 7.07
N LYS A 25 -15.83 -14.50 7.09
CA LYS A 25 -14.52 -15.00 6.67
C LYS A 25 -14.19 -14.70 5.21
N ASP A 26 -15.17 -14.84 4.32
CA ASP A 26 -15.00 -14.62 2.87
C ASP A 26 -15.21 -13.16 2.45
N ASN A 27 -15.45 -12.26 3.41
CA ASN A 27 -15.65 -10.82 3.21
C ASN A 27 -14.95 -10.02 4.32
N PRO A 28 -13.60 -9.96 4.30
CA PRO A 28 -12.83 -9.38 5.40
C PRO A 28 -12.94 -7.86 5.54
N SER A 29 -13.41 -7.13 4.52
CA SER A 29 -13.61 -5.68 4.59
C SER A 29 -14.91 -5.30 5.28
N GLU A 30 -15.91 -6.19 5.26
CA GLU A 30 -17.20 -5.94 5.91
C GLU A 30 -17.09 -6.28 7.40
N THR A 31 -16.68 -5.28 8.18
CA THR A 31 -16.51 -5.41 9.63
C THR A 31 -17.69 -4.81 10.38
N TYR A 32 -18.08 -5.43 11.49
CA TYR A 32 -19.14 -5.00 12.41
C TYR A 32 -18.63 -4.97 13.85
N THR A 33 -19.29 -4.26 14.75
CA THR A 33 -18.86 -4.23 16.17
C THR A 33 -19.16 -5.57 16.84
N TYR A 34 -18.31 -6.00 17.77
CA TYR A 34 -18.50 -7.27 18.49
C TYR A 34 -19.90 -7.42 19.11
N TYR A 35 -20.45 -6.34 19.66
CA TYR A 35 -21.73 -6.34 20.35
C TYR A 35 -22.97 -6.16 19.44
N GLU A 36 -22.82 -6.17 18.12
CA GLU A 36 -23.97 -6.32 17.21
C GLU A 36 -24.57 -7.72 17.26
N LEU A 37 -23.71 -8.72 17.53
CA LEU A 37 -24.14 -10.02 17.98
C LEU A 37 -24.50 -9.96 19.47
N PRO A 38 -25.51 -10.72 19.91
CA PRO A 38 -26.10 -10.57 21.24
C PRO A 38 -25.23 -11.19 22.36
N TYR A 39 -23.91 -10.99 22.34
CA TYR A 39 -22.99 -11.31 23.43
C TYR A 39 -23.29 -10.51 24.71
N CYS A 40 -22.67 -10.90 25.81
CA CYS A 40 -22.83 -10.22 27.10
C CYS A 40 -21.96 -8.97 27.19
N LYS A 41 -22.61 -7.85 27.51
CA LYS A 41 -21.95 -6.55 27.70
C LYS A 41 -21.47 -6.41 29.16
N PRO A 42 -20.27 -5.87 29.40
CA PRO A 42 -19.81 -5.56 30.76
C PRO A 42 -20.61 -4.39 31.35
N SER A 43 -20.62 -4.26 32.68
CA SER A 43 -21.20 -3.09 33.35
C SER A 43 -20.44 -1.80 33.03
N ASP A 44 -19.12 -1.91 32.92
CA ASP A 44 -18.18 -0.82 32.67
C ASP A 44 -17.87 -0.77 31.18
N PHE A 45 -18.90 -0.59 30.35
CA PHE A 45 -18.74 -0.54 28.90
C PHE A 45 -18.06 0.77 28.48
N GLU A 46 -16.84 0.67 27.97
CA GLU A 46 -16.09 1.79 27.39
C GLU A 46 -15.54 1.42 26.02
N GLU A 47 -15.66 2.35 25.07
CA GLU A 47 -14.95 2.31 23.79
C GLU A 47 -13.54 2.87 24.01
N VAL A 48 -12.52 2.12 23.60
CA VAL A 48 -11.13 2.51 23.77
C VAL A 48 -10.78 3.60 22.75
N ILE A 49 -10.09 4.65 23.19
CA ILE A 49 -9.69 5.75 22.32
C ILE A 49 -8.68 5.23 21.28
N GLU A 50 -9.08 5.26 20.01
CA GLU A 50 -8.26 4.85 18.88
C GLU A 50 -7.15 5.86 18.56
N SER A 51 -5.98 5.36 18.19
CA SER A 51 -4.99 6.15 17.47
C SER A 51 -5.46 6.47 16.04
N LEU A 52 -4.86 7.48 15.40
CA LEU A 52 -5.17 7.83 14.01
C LEU A 52 -5.07 6.62 13.06
N GLY A 53 -4.06 5.77 13.25
CA GLY A 53 -3.86 4.57 12.44
C GLY A 53 -4.97 3.53 12.63
N GLN A 54 -5.37 3.27 13.88
CA GLN A 54 -6.45 2.34 14.21
C GLN A 54 -7.79 2.83 13.66
N SER A 55 -8.09 4.12 13.80
CA SER A 55 -9.32 4.70 13.27
C SER A 55 -9.39 4.64 11.73
N LEU A 56 -8.26 4.79 11.05
CA LEU A 56 -8.16 4.61 9.58
C LEU A 56 -8.14 3.14 9.13
N SER A 57 -8.03 2.20 10.07
CA SER A 57 -8.16 0.77 9.81
C SER A 57 -9.53 0.22 10.18
N GLY A 58 -10.41 1.03 10.77
CA GLY A 58 -11.74 0.61 11.21
C GLY A 58 -11.74 -0.24 12.48
N ASP A 59 -10.66 -0.17 13.28
CA ASP A 59 -10.64 -0.81 14.60
C ASP A 59 -11.60 -0.06 15.52
N LYS A 60 -12.43 -0.80 16.27
CA LYS A 60 -13.32 -0.30 17.31
C LYS A 60 -13.18 -1.18 18.55
N GLN A 61 -12.09 -0.97 19.28
CA GLN A 61 -11.81 -1.74 20.48
C GLN A 61 -12.74 -1.34 21.62
N MET A 62 -13.32 -2.35 22.28
CA MET A 62 -14.26 -2.17 23.38
C MET A 62 -13.86 -3.05 24.57
N THR A 63 -14.14 -2.56 25.78
CA THR A 63 -13.97 -3.35 27.00
C THR A 63 -14.77 -4.65 26.93
N SER A 64 -14.15 -5.77 27.28
CA SER A 64 -14.84 -7.06 27.34
C SER A 64 -15.20 -7.46 28.78
N VAL A 65 -16.01 -8.52 28.88
CA VAL A 65 -16.36 -9.20 30.13
C VAL A 65 -15.24 -10.12 30.64
N TYR A 66 -14.20 -10.36 29.85
CA TYR A 66 -13.10 -11.27 30.19
C TYR A 66 -12.00 -10.53 30.95
N LYS A 67 -11.98 -10.72 32.27
CA LYS A 67 -10.96 -10.16 33.17
C LYS A 67 -10.26 -11.27 33.95
N PHE A 68 -8.94 -11.22 34.04
CA PHE A 68 -8.16 -12.17 34.81
C PHE A 68 -6.86 -11.55 35.34
N ASN A 69 -6.36 -12.11 36.44
CA ASN A 69 -5.07 -11.72 36.99
C ASN A 69 -3.98 -12.56 36.31
N SER A 70 -2.83 -11.95 36.03
CA SER A 70 -1.83 -12.60 35.18
C SER A 70 -1.23 -13.92 35.71
N LYS A 71 -1.42 -14.23 36.98
CA LYS A 71 -0.86 -15.44 37.62
C LYS A 71 -1.90 -16.52 37.85
N GLU A 72 -3.16 -16.26 37.50
CA GLU A 72 -4.28 -17.11 37.85
C GLU A 72 -4.72 -17.92 36.63
N LYS A 73 -4.70 -19.24 36.76
CA LYS A 73 -5.39 -20.13 35.83
C LYS A 73 -6.87 -20.09 36.16
N ILE A 74 -7.70 -19.88 35.16
CA ILE A 74 -9.15 -19.85 35.30
C ILE A 74 -9.71 -21.00 34.49
N GLU A 75 -10.55 -21.83 35.07
CA GLU A 75 -11.22 -22.94 34.39
C GLU A 75 -12.73 -22.73 34.40
N ASP A 76 -13.35 -22.74 33.22
CA ASP A 76 -14.79 -22.65 32.95
C ASP A 76 -15.51 -21.61 33.82
N LYS A 77 -14.93 -20.41 33.93
CA LYS A 77 -15.58 -19.32 34.66
C LYS A 77 -16.75 -18.81 33.84
N GLN A 78 -17.92 -18.82 34.48
CA GLN A 78 -19.15 -18.33 33.88
C GLN A 78 -19.09 -16.81 33.74
N VAL A 79 -19.40 -16.33 32.54
CA VAL A 79 -19.46 -14.92 32.18
C VAL A 79 -20.85 -14.37 32.49
N CYS A 80 -21.88 -15.06 31.99
CA CYS A 80 -23.26 -14.64 32.03
C CYS A 80 -24.16 -15.78 31.52
N ASP A 81 -25.42 -15.75 31.93
CA ASP A 81 -26.51 -16.48 31.28
C ASP A 81 -27.42 -15.48 30.58
N ARG A 82 -27.79 -15.77 29.33
CA ARG A 82 -28.80 -14.99 28.61
C ARG A 82 -29.86 -15.90 28.02
N ASN A 83 -31.09 -15.42 28.11
CA ASN A 83 -32.23 -15.98 27.40
C ASN A 83 -32.39 -15.26 26.06
N PHE A 84 -32.16 -15.99 24.97
CA PHE A 84 -32.23 -15.43 23.62
C PHE A 84 -33.65 -15.52 23.04
N THR A 85 -34.07 -14.43 22.41
CA THR A 85 -35.30 -14.38 21.63
C THR A 85 -35.11 -15.01 20.25
N LYS A 86 -36.21 -15.43 19.60
CA LYS A 86 -36.18 -15.96 18.23
C LYS A 86 -35.47 -15.05 17.21
N MET A 87 -35.55 -13.73 17.36
CA MET A 87 -34.86 -12.77 16.49
C MET A 87 -33.34 -12.76 16.72
N GLU A 88 -32.89 -12.83 17.98
CA GLU A 88 -31.47 -12.93 18.33
C GLU A 88 -30.87 -14.28 17.91
N MET A 89 -31.65 -15.35 18.02
CA MET A 89 -31.25 -16.68 17.53
C MET A 89 -31.03 -16.68 16.01
N ARG A 90 -31.85 -15.95 15.25
CA ARG A 90 -31.62 -15.79 13.81
C ARG A 90 -30.30 -15.08 13.51
N LYS A 91 -29.96 -14.01 14.25
CA LYS A 91 -28.66 -13.34 14.08
C LYS A 91 -27.47 -14.28 14.28
N TRP A 92 -27.55 -15.20 15.25
CA TRP A 92 -26.51 -16.22 15.43
C TRP A 92 -26.42 -17.16 14.23
N ILE A 93 -27.57 -17.64 13.76
CA ILE A 93 -27.65 -18.56 12.62
C ILE A 93 -27.08 -17.88 11.36
N ASP A 94 -27.51 -16.65 11.07
CA ASP A 94 -27.03 -15.87 9.93
C ASP A 94 -25.50 -15.66 10.00
N ALA A 95 -24.96 -15.39 11.20
CA ALA A 95 -23.52 -15.25 11.41
C ALA A 95 -22.75 -16.58 11.27
N ILE A 96 -23.35 -17.71 11.65
CA ILE A 96 -22.75 -19.04 11.47
C ILE A 96 -22.77 -19.45 10.00
N ASP A 97 -23.87 -19.19 9.28
CA ASP A 97 -23.99 -19.45 7.84
C ASP A 97 -22.92 -18.71 7.03
N GLN A 98 -22.53 -17.50 7.48
CA GLN A 98 -21.50 -16.68 6.84
C GLN A 98 -20.09 -16.87 7.46
N GLU A 99 -19.91 -17.91 8.29
CA GLU A 99 -18.64 -18.23 8.97
C GLU A 99 -17.99 -17.01 9.67
N TYR A 100 -18.75 -16.29 10.50
CA TYR A 100 -18.24 -15.08 11.14
C TYR A 100 -17.03 -15.38 12.04
N MET A 101 -16.00 -14.57 11.85
CA MET A 101 -14.80 -14.53 12.66
C MET A 101 -14.86 -13.35 13.63
N ILE A 102 -14.39 -13.58 14.84
CA ILE A 102 -14.29 -12.61 15.92
C ILE A 102 -12.84 -12.24 16.10
N GLU A 103 -12.59 -10.97 16.38
CA GLU A 103 -11.28 -10.48 16.75
C GLU A 103 -11.21 -10.03 18.22
N PHE A 104 -10.19 -10.53 18.91
CA PHE A 104 -9.84 -10.18 20.28
C PHE A 104 -8.45 -9.56 20.32
N TYR A 105 -8.26 -8.60 21.23
CA TYR A 105 -6.98 -7.99 21.55
C TYR A 105 -6.55 -8.34 22.97
N LEU A 106 -5.30 -8.74 23.09
CA LEU A 106 -4.64 -8.93 24.37
C LEU A 106 -3.27 -8.27 24.34
N ALA A 107 -3.12 -7.16 25.07
CA ALA A 107 -1.97 -6.27 24.89
C ALA A 107 -1.80 -5.92 23.40
N ASP A 108 -0.67 -6.32 22.78
CA ASP A 108 -0.38 -6.08 21.36
C ASP A 108 -0.73 -7.28 20.46
N PHE A 109 -1.24 -8.39 21.02
CA PHE A 109 -1.56 -9.60 20.26
C PHE A 109 -3.01 -9.62 19.78
N ILE A 110 -3.17 -9.98 18.51
CA ILE A 110 -4.46 -10.18 17.87
C ILE A 110 -4.77 -11.69 17.89
N MET A 111 -5.97 -12.04 18.34
CA MET A 111 -6.45 -13.42 18.35
C MET A 111 -7.78 -13.50 17.59
N HIS A 112 -7.91 -14.53 16.75
CA HIS A 112 -9.13 -14.78 15.99
C HIS A 112 -9.85 -16.02 16.50
N ASP A 113 -11.17 -15.94 16.54
CA ASP A 113 -12.04 -17.08 16.85
C ASP A 113 -13.24 -17.13 15.90
N VAL A 114 -13.95 -18.26 15.87
CA VAL A 114 -15.20 -18.42 15.12
C VAL A 114 -16.40 -18.18 16.04
N VAL A 115 -17.47 -17.60 15.50
CA VAL A 115 -18.75 -17.48 16.23
C VAL A 115 -19.39 -18.85 16.47
N GLY A 116 -19.34 -19.73 15.47
CA GLY A 116 -19.94 -21.05 15.52
C GLY A 116 -19.63 -21.86 14.28
N ARG A 117 -20.25 -23.02 14.14
CA ARG A 117 -20.09 -23.92 13.00
C ARG A 117 -21.42 -24.52 12.58
N PHE A 118 -21.58 -24.76 11.30
CA PHE A 118 -22.66 -25.59 10.77
C PHE A 118 -22.09 -26.98 10.48
N TYR A 119 -22.65 -28.01 11.12
CA TYR A 119 -22.20 -29.39 10.96
C TYR A 119 -23.39 -30.34 10.99
N ASP A 120 -23.41 -31.31 10.07
CA ASP A 120 -24.45 -32.35 10.00
C ASP A 120 -25.90 -31.83 10.01
N GLY A 121 -26.15 -30.73 9.29
CA GLY A 121 -27.49 -30.12 9.19
C GLY A 121 -27.94 -29.35 10.43
N GLN A 122 -27.07 -29.19 11.44
CA GLN A 122 -27.35 -28.46 12.68
C GLN A 122 -26.39 -27.29 12.89
N TYR A 123 -26.89 -26.24 13.54
CA TYR A 123 -26.12 -25.06 13.91
C TYR A 123 -25.54 -25.22 15.30
N TYR A 124 -24.25 -24.92 15.45
CA TYR A 124 -23.51 -25.01 16.71
C TYR A 124 -22.91 -23.65 17.06
N LEU A 125 -23.37 -23.05 18.15
CA LEU A 125 -22.85 -21.80 18.67
C LEU A 125 -21.70 -22.06 19.63
N LYS A 126 -20.58 -21.34 19.48
CA LYS A 126 -19.47 -21.43 20.43
C LYS A 126 -19.82 -20.66 21.70
N ASN A 127 -19.88 -21.33 22.84
CA ASN A 127 -20.21 -20.71 24.13
C ASN A 127 -19.07 -20.79 25.14
N ARG A 128 -18.00 -21.55 24.84
CA ARG A 128 -16.79 -21.64 25.67
C ARG A 128 -15.58 -21.10 24.90
N ILE A 129 -14.81 -20.21 25.50
CA ILE A 129 -13.59 -19.68 24.90
C ILE A 129 -12.40 -19.99 25.81
N THR A 130 -11.38 -20.67 25.25
CA THR A 130 -10.15 -20.97 25.97
C THR A 130 -9.00 -20.10 25.44
N PHE A 131 -8.54 -19.15 26.24
CA PHE A 131 -7.39 -18.30 25.95
C PHE A 131 -6.11 -18.99 26.46
N ASN A 132 -5.15 -19.25 25.57
CA ASN A 132 -3.82 -19.70 25.97
C ASN A 132 -2.84 -18.54 25.93
N LEU A 133 -2.13 -18.36 27.04
CA LEU A 133 -1.09 -17.35 27.22
C LEU A 133 0.26 -18.05 27.32
N TYR A 134 1.16 -17.71 26.41
CA TYR A 134 2.51 -18.24 26.40
C TYR A 134 3.45 -17.22 27.04
N VAL A 135 4.00 -17.60 28.20
CA VAL A 135 4.80 -16.70 29.04
C VAL A 135 6.24 -17.20 29.08
N SER A 136 7.18 -16.27 28.93
CA SER A 136 8.63 -16.51 29.07
C SER A 136 9.02 -16.75 30.53
N ASN A 137 10.22 -17.28 30.77
CA ASN A 137 10.77 -17.48 32.11
C ASN A 137 10.81 -16.17 32.93
N ASP A 138 11.03 -15.05 32.25
CA ASP A 138 11.04 -13.70 32.85
C ASP A 138 9.64 -13.12 33.04
N SER A 139 8.60 -13.95 33.03
CA SER A 139 7.22 -13.52 33.29
C SER A 139 6.69 -12.52 32.24
N ARG A 140 7.24 -12.51 31.03
CA ARG A 140 6.77 -11.69 29.90
C ARG A 140 5.82 -12.48 29.01
N LEU A 141 4.68 -11.90 28.67
CA LEU A 141 3.77 -12.46 27.66
C LEU A 141 4.44 -12.38 26.29
N MET A 142 4.64 -13.54 25.65
CA MET A 142 5.32 -13.65 24.36
C MET A 142 4.34 -13.88 23.22
N TYR A 143 3.25 -14.60 23.49
CA TYR A 143 2.26 -14.97 22.49
C TYR A 143 0.94 -15.35 23.15
N ALA A 144 -0.17 -15.14 22.46
CA ALA A 144 -1.49 -15.55 22.91
C ALA A 144 -2.28 -16.14 21.73
N ASN A 145 -3.05 -17.20 21.99
CA ASN A 145 -3.96 -17.76 21.01
C ASN A 145 -5.22 -18.32 21.68
N ILE A 146 -6.21 -18.65 20.85
CA ILE A 146 -7.46 -19.27 21.30
C ILE A 146 -7.48 -20.74 20.86
N THR A 147 -7.81 -21.63 21.79
CA THR A 147 -7.94 -23.07 21.49
C THR A 147 -9.17 -23.33 20.63
N LYS A 148 -9.04 -24.23 19.67
CA LYS A 148 -10.13 -24.71 18.80
C LYS A 148 -10.53 -26.13 19.21
N ASN A 149 -11.29 -26.29 20.29
CA ASN A 149 -11.82 -27.60 20.71
C ASN A 149 -13.24 -27.83 20.15
N GLU A 150 -13.56 -29.08 19.83
CA GLU A 150 -14.91 -29.45 19.34
C GLU A 150 -15.98 -29.45 20.44
N THR A 151 -15.58 -29.51 21.71
CA THR A 151 -16.48 -29.52 22.88
C THR A 151 -16.98 -28.14 23.30
N ASP A 152 -16.51 -27.07 22.64
CA ASP A 152 -16.78 -25.68 23.03
C ASP A 152 -18.12 -25.15 22.47
N PHE A 153 -18.90 -26.01 21.83
CA PHE A 153 -20.10 -25.63 21.08
C PHE A 153 -21.38 -26.23 21.64
N ILE A 154 -22.47 -25.48 21.53
CA ILE A 154 -23.84 -25.88 21.88
C ILE A 154 -24.73 -25.83 20.63
N SER A 155 -25.56 -26.85 20.42
CA SER A 155 -26.51 -26.86 19.30
C SER A 155 -27.60 -25.80 19.48
N ILE A 156 -27.96 -25.11 18.39
CA ILE A 156 -29.00 -24.09 18.36
C ILE A 156 -29.96 -24.34 17.20
N ASN A 157 -31.26 -24.10 17.43
CA ASN A 157 -32.31 -24.26 16.42
C ASN A 157 -33.10 -22.96 16.23
N SER A 158 -33.51 -22.68 14.99
CA SER A 158 -34.29 -21.48 14.64
C SER A 158 -35.75 -21.52 15.13
N GLN A 159 -36.24 -22.70 15.52
CA GLN A 159 -37.61 -22.93 15.96
C GLN A 159 -37.80 -22.73 17.46
N ASP A 160 -36.71 -22.68 18.24
CA ASP A 160 -36.76 -22.48 19.69
C ASP A 160 -37.29 -21.07 19.99
N GLU A 161 -38.40 -20.95 20.73
CA GLU A 161 -39.00 -19.65 21.07
C GLU A 161 -38.13 -18.86 22.06
N LYS A 162 -37.51 -19.57 23.01
CA LYS A 162 -36.55 -19.07 23.97
C LYS A 162 -35.54 -20.15 24.30
N LYS A 163 -34.26 -19.81 24.30
CA LYS A 163 -33.17 -20.71 24.71
C LYS A 163 -32.24 -19.98 25.65
N GLU A 164 -32.00 -20.57 26.81
CA GLU A 164 -31.01 -20.09 27.77
C GLU A 164 -29.63 -20.62 27.40
N ILE A 165 -28.66 -19.73 27.26
CA ILE A 165 -27.28 -20.10 26.93
C ILE A 165 -26.35 -19.37 27.90
N GLY A 166 -25.53 -20.16 28.60
CA GLY A 166 -24.45 -19.67 29.44
C GLY A 166 -23.13 -19.60 28.66
N PHE A 167 -22.43 -18.48 28.79
CA PHE A 167 -21.09 -18.29 28.21
C PHE A 167 -20.02 -18.49 29.28
N TYR A 168 -18.94 -19.17 28.91
CA TYR A 168 -17.84 -19.52 29.80
C TYR A 168 -16.49 -19.19 29.18
N TYR A 169 -15.49 -18.93 30.01
CA TYR A 169 -14.12 -18.78 29.55
C TYR A 169 -13.12 -19.48 30.45
N THR A 170 -12.04 -19.94 29.83
CA THR A 170 -10.91 -20.61 30.46
C THR A 170 -9.63 -19.88 30.06
N VAL A 171 -8.73 -19.66 31.02
CA VAL A 171 -7.42 -19.04 30.80
C VAL A 171 -6.34 -20.04 31.18
N GLN A 172 -5.59 -20.51 30.18
CA GLN A 172 -4.47 -21.43 30.36
C GLN A 172 -3.15 -20.68 30.20
N ILE A 173 -2.29 -20.75 31.21
CA ILE A 173 -0.93 -20.23 31.13
C ILE A 173 0.00 -21.40 30.77
N LYS A 174 0.71 -21.27 29.65
CA LYS A 174 1.67 -22.24 29.11
C LYS A 174 3.06 -21.60 29.09
N GLN A 175 4.11 -22.40 29.31
CA GLN A 175 5.47 -21.92 29.19
C GLN A 175 5.81 -21.76 27.71
N TYR A 176 6.37 -20.61 27.33
CA TYR A 176 6.83 -20.37 25.97
C TYR A 176 8.07 -21.22 25.70
N ILE A 177 7.97 -22.11 24.70
CA ILE A 177 9.10 -22.87 24.17
C ILE A 177 9.31 -22.37 22.74
N GLU A 178 10.51 -21.85 22.43
CA GLU A 178 10.85 -21.23 21.14
C GLU A 178 10.52 -22.11 19.92
N THR A 179 10.45 -23.43 20.08
CA THR A 179 10.11 -24.38 19.01
C THR A 179 8.62 -24.45 18.66
N MET A 180 7.72 -23.81 19.41
CA MET A 180 6.27 -23.86 19.16
C MET A 180 5.77 -22.83 18.13
N VAL A 181 6.59 -21.83 17.79
CA VAL A 181 6.26 -20.84 16.75
C VAL A 181 7.28 -20.98 15.63
N VAL A 182 7.26 -22.13 14.94
CA VAL A 182 7.88 -22.23 13.63
C VAL A 182 6.91 -21.61 12.64
N HIS A 183 6.96 -20.28 12.48
CA HIS A 183 6.53 -19.70 11.22
C HIS A 183 7.50 -20.17 10.16
N ASP A 184 7.08 -21.20 9.43
CA ASP A 184 7.84 -21.85 8.37
C ASP A 184 7.88 -20.94 7.13
N HIS A 185 8.29 -19.69 7.31
CA HIS A 185 8.58 -18.75 6.25
C HIS A 185 10.07 -18.86 5.92
N SER A 186 10.48 -20.05 5.47
CA SER A 186 11.79 -20.23 4.86
C SER A 186 11.91 -19.26 3.68
N VAL A 187 12.61 -18.15 3.95
CA VAL A 187 12.77 -17.05 3.00
C VAL A 187 13.42 -17.62 1.74
N LYS A 188 12.74 -17.50 0.60
CA LYS A 188 13.22 -17.96 -0.70
C LYS A 188 14.32 -17.04 -1.23
N TRP A 189 15.37 -16.80 -0.44
CA TRP A 189 16.57 -16.03 -0.84
C TRP A 189 17.15 -16.53 -2.17
N ASN A 190 17.04 -17.83 -2.43
CA ASN A 190 17.44 -18.45 -3.70
C ASN A 190 16.75 -17.81 -4.91
N LEU A 191 15.44 -17.49 -4.80
CA LEU A 191 14.69 -16.84 -5.86
C LEU A 191 15.14 -15.38 -6.04
N LEU A 192 15.41 -14.68 -4.94
CA LEU A 192 15.89 -13.29 -4.98
C LEU A 192 17.28 -13.18 -5.65
N ILE A 193 18.19 -14.10 -5.31
CA ILE A 193 19.53 -14.17 -5.90
C ILE A 193 19.42 -14.44 -7.41
N PHE A 194 18.60 -15.42 -7.79
CA PHE A 194 18.38 -15.76 -9.20
C PHE A 194 17.82 -14.56 -9.99
N LYS A 195 16.79 -13.87 -9.46
CA LYS A 195 16.26 -12.64 -10.05
C LYS A 195 17.33 -11.54 -10.18
N SER A 196 18.15 -11.35 -9.14
CA SER A 196 19.23 -10.36 -9.15
C SER A 196 20.24 -10.60 -10.27
N ILE A 197 20.63 -11.87 -10.48
CA ILE A 197 21.54 -12.26 -11.56
C ILE A 197 20.91 -11.97 -12.93
N LEU A 198 19.64 -12.33 -13.12
CA LEU A 198 18.91 -12.08 -14.38
C LEU A 198 18.83 -10.58 -14.71
N ILE A 199 18.58 -9.74 -13.71
CA ILE A 199 18.51 -8.29 -13.89
C ILE A 199 19.89 -7.71 -14.22
N LEU A 200 20.95 -8.20 -13.57
CA LEU A 200 22.32 -7.77 -13.88
C LEU A 200 22.69 -8.13 -15.33
N VAL A 201 22.35 -9.32 -15.79
CA VAL A 201 22.52 -9.74 -17.18
C VAL A 201 21.74 -8.82 -18.13
N LEU A 202 20.48 -8.48 -17.79
CA LEU A 202 19.68 -7.55 -18.58
C LEU A 202 20.33 -6.17 -18.69
N VAL A 203 20.83 -5.60 -17.59
CA VAL A 203 21.53 -4.30 -17.58
C VAL A 203 22.77 -4.35 -18.48
N ILE A 204 23.57 -5.42 -18.40
CA ILE A 204 24.77 -5.60 -19.24
C ILE A 204 24.38 -5.66 -20.72
N ILE A 205 23.40 -6.49 -21.09
CA ILE A 205 22.94 -6.62 -22.47
C ILE A 205 22.45 -5.28 -23.00
N VAL A 206 21.59 -4.59 -22.25
CA VAL A 206 21.04 -3.29 -22.65
C VAL A 206 22.15 -2.26 -22.82
N SER A 207 23.10 -2.20 -21.88
CA SER A 207 24.26 -1.31 -21.98
C SER A 207 25.13 -1.62 -23.21
N GLN A 208 25.35 -2.90 -23.52
CA GLN A 208 26.14 -3.31 -24.69
C GLN A 208 25.43 -2.99 -26.00
N VAL A 209 24.12 -3.27 -26.09
CA VAL A 209 23.29 -2.97 -27.26
C VAL A 209 23.23 -1.47 -27.50
N LEU A 210 22.99 -0.66 -26.45
CA LEU A 210 22.98 0.79 -26.56
C LEU A 210 24.35 1.33 -26.96
N ARG A 211 25.44 0.87 -26.33
CA ARG A 211 26.80 1.29 -26.71
C ARG A 211 27.09 0.97 -28.16
N ARG A 212 26.80 -0.26 -28.60
CA ARG A 212 27.05 -0.70 -29.98
C ARG A 212 26.19 0.07 -30.98
N SER A 213 24.90 0.27 -30.68
CA SER A 213 24.01 1.03 -31.55
C SER A 213 24.41 2.49 -31.65
N ILE A 214 24.77 3.12 -30.53
CA ILE A 214 25.22 4.50 -30.49
C ILE A 214 26.55 4.64 -31.27
N LEU A 215 27.53 3.76 -31.03
CA LEU A 215 28.82 3.80 -31.75
C LEU A 215 28.64 3.63 -33.26
N ASN A 216 27.79 2.70 -33.68
CA ASN A 216 27.48 2.48 -35.09
C ASN A 216 26.79 3.70 -35.72
N ASP A 217 25.90 4.35 -34.97
CA ASP A 217 25.27 5.59 -35.42
C ASP A 217 26.28 6.74 -35.52
N TYR A 218 27.28 6.82 -34.62
CA TYR A 218 28.35 7.82 -34.68
C TYR A 218 29.34 7.56 -35.83
N SER A 219 29.69 6.31 -36.12
CA SER A 219 30.59 6.00 -37.25
C SER A 219 29.96 6.28 -38.62
N ASN A 220 28.63 6.28 -38.69
CA ASN A 220 27.87 6.60 -39.91
C ASN A 220 27.54 8.10 -40.02
N ILE A 221 28.35 8.99 -39.43
CA ILE A 221 28.25 10.43 -39.68
C ILE A 221 28.89 10.69 -41.05
N PRO A 222 28.14 11.19 -42.05
CA PRO A 222 28.73 11.57 -43.32
C PRO A 222 29.73 12.71 -43.10
N ASP A 223 30.90 12.64 -43.75
CA ASP A 223 31.87 13.75 -43.80
C ASP A 223 31.17 15.03 -44.28
N GLU A 224 31.61 16.21 -43.81
CA GLU A 224 30.98 17.52 -44.05
C GLU A 224 30.71 17.85 -45.54
N GLU A 225 31.35 17.13 -46.46
CA GLU A 225 31.19 17.27 -47.91
C GLU A 225 29.88 16.64 -48.46
N ASN A 226 29.20 15.77 -47.70
CA ASN A 226 27.96 15.14 -48.12
C ASN A 226 26.74 15.92 -47.61
N GLU A 227 25.93 16.50 -48.51
CA GLU A 227 24.65 17.18 -48.23
C GLU A 227 23.53 16.25 -47.70
N ILE A 228 23.87 15.16 -47.01
CA ILE A 228 22.88 14.20 -46.50
C ILE A 228 22.23 14.80 -45.25
N GLU A 229 20.93 15.07 -45.32
CA GLU A 229 20.15 15.53 -44.17
C GLU A 229 20.28 14.55 -42.99
N PRO A 230 20.55 15.04 -41.75
CA PRO A 230 20.67 14.17 -40.59
C PRO A 230 19.35 13.43 -40.36
N GLN A 231 19.42 12.10 -40.17
CA GLN A 231 18.25 11.25 -39.95
C GLN A 231 18.07 10.86 -38.48
N GLY A 232 16.82 10.57 -38.10
CA GLY A 232 16.44 10.04 -36.78
C GLY A 232 16.71 11.01 -35.64
N TRP A 233 17.32 10.51 -34.55
CA TRP A 233 17.57 11.29 -33.34
C TRP A 233 18.52 12.47 -33.56
N LYS A 234 19.40 12.37 -34.57
CA LYS A 234 20.34 13.43 -34.95
C LYS A 234 19.63 14.67 -35.50
N ALA A 235 18.54 14.46 -36.25
CA ALA A 235 17.74 15.51 -36.87
C ALA A 235 17.03 16.40 -35.83
N ILE A 236 16.60 15.78 -34.72
CA ILE A 236 15.68 16.38 -33.74
C ILE A 236 16.38 16.92 -32.48
N LYS A 237 17.64 17.36 -32.58
CA LYS A 237 18.44 17.84 -31.44
C LYS A 237 17.81 19.03 -30.73
N ILE A 238 17.21 19.95 -31.48
CA ILE A 238 16.57 21.15 -30.92
C ILE A 238 15.14 20.82 -30.48
N GLU A 239 14.40 20.04 -31.28
CA GLU A 239 13.01 19.68 -31.03
C GLU A 239 12.85 18.76 -29.81
N SER A 240 13.77 17.82 -29.59
CA SER A 240 13.73 16.89 -28.44
C SER A 240 13.79 17.59 -27.07
N LEU A 241 14.26 18.84 -27.01
CA LEU A 241 14.34 19.63 -25.78
C LEU A 241 13.20 20.64 -25.64
N MET A 242 12.18 20.56 -26.49
CA MET A 242 10.96 21.36 -26.36
C MET A 242 10.20 21.03 -25.07
N PRO A 243 9.45 22.01 -24.52
CA PRO A 243 8.59 21.76 -23.37
C PRO A 243 7.46 20.78 -23.72
N PRO A 244 7.06 19.91 -22.79
CA PRO A 244 5.91 19.04 -22.98
C PRO A 244 4.61 19.87 -23.05
N THR A 245 3.61 19.29 -23.71
CA THR A 245 2.23 19.78 -23.63
C THR A 245 1.77 19.80 -22.18
N ASN A 246 1.01 20.82 -21.77
CA ASN A 246 0.50 20.96 -20.40
C ASN A 246 1.58 20.84 -19.29
N ARG A 247 2.66 21.63 -19.44
CA ARG A 247 3.79 21.72 -18.49
C ARG A 247 3.42 21.89 -17.00
N ILE A 248 2.25 22.46 -16.69
CA ILE A 248 1.75 22.57 -15.31
C ILE A 248 1.52 21.16 -14.74
N VAL A 249 0.53 20.45 -15.28
CA VAL A 249 0.17 19.09 -14.84
C VAL A 249 1.36 18.14 -14.91
N PHE A 250 2.14 18.21 -16.00
CA PHE A 250 3.31 17.33 -16.14
C PHE A 250 4.34 17.53 -15.01
N SER A 251 4.68 18.77 -14.67
CA SER A 251 5.64 19.04 -13.60
C SER A 251 5.12 18.66 -12.22
N ALA A 252 3.80 18.80 -11.99
CA ALA A 252 3.13 18.34 -10.78
C ALA A 252 3.20 16.79 -10.66
N LEU A 253 2.90 16.07 -11.75
CA LEU A 253 3.04 14.61 -11.80
C LEU A 253 4.47 14.16 -11.47
N LEU A 254 5.48 14.83 -12.04
CA LEU A 254 6.88 14.52 -11.76
C LEU A 254 7.28 14.75 -10.29
N GLY A 255 6.85 15.87 -9.69
CA GLY A 255 7.09 16.16 -8.28
C GLY A 255 6.43 15.15 -7.35
N THR A 256 5.17 14.79 -7.63
CA THR A 256 4.46 13.77 -6.84
C THR A 256 5.08 12.37 -7.00
N GLY A 257 5.58 12.02 -8.20
CA GLY A 257 6.22 10.73 -8.43
C GLY A 257 7.52 10.53 -7.65
N ILE A 258 8.42 11.52 -7.61
CA ILE A 258 9.63 11.44 -6.77
C ILE A 258 9.30 11.48 -5.28
N HIS A 259 8.26 12.22 -4.90
CA HIS A 259 7.80 12.25 -3.53
C HIS A 259 7.35 10.85 -3.07
N PHE A 260 6.59 10.12 -3.88
CA PHE A 260 6.21 8.74 -3.59
C PHE A 260 7.37 7.76 -3.61
N LEU A 261 8.32 7.92 -4.54
CA LEU A 261 9.54 7.11 -4.59
C LEU A 261 10.27 7.14 -3.24
N ILE A 262 10.49 8.35 -2.70
CA ILE A 262 11.19 8.50 -1.42
C ILE A 262 10.31 8.06 -0.25
N THR A 263 9.01 8.35 -0.28
CA THR A 263 8.07 7.95 0.78
C THR A 263 8.03 6.43 0.94
N ILE A 264 7.88 5.68 -0.16
CA ILE A 264 7.87 4.21 -0.14
C ILE A 264 9.21 3.67 0.35
N LEU A 265 10.33 4.23 -0.12
CA LEU A 265 11.65 3.81 0.34
C LEU A 265 11.82 3.98 1.86
N ILE A 266 11.42 5.13 2.42
CA ILE A 266 11.48 5.39 3.87
C ILE A 266 10.58 4.40 4.62
N LEU A 267 9.36 4.17 4.14
CA LEU A 267 8.44 3.20 4.77
C LEU A 267 9.03 1.80 4.79
N LEU A 268 9.63 1.34 3.69
CA LEU A 268 10.26 0.03 3.64
C LEU A 268 11.46 -0.06 4.61
N ILE A 269 12.29 0.99 4.70
CA ILE A 269 13.41 1.04 5.65
C ILE A 269 12.92 0.99 7.09
N LEU A 270 11.90 1.77 7.45
CA LEU A 270 11.32 1.74 8.81
C LEU A 270 10.66 0.39 9.12
N GLY A 271 10.04 -0.25 8.13
CA GLY A 271 9.50 -1.60 8.26
C GLY A 271 10.56 -2.65 8.51
N SER A 272 11.74 -2.54 7.86
CA SER A 272 12.89 -3.41 8.14
C SER A 272 13.46 -3.27 9.56
N PHE A 273 13.16 -2.18 10.26
CA PHE A 273 13.50 -1.99 11.68
C PHE A 273 12.37 -2.44 12.63
N TYR A 274 11.35 -3.14 12.13
CA TYR A 274 10.23 -3.67 12.91
C TYR A 274 9.44 -2.59 13.68
N LEU A 275 9.43 -1.34 13.17
CA LEU A 275 8.75 -0.22 13.83
C LEU A 275 7.22 -0.23 13.69
N PHE A 276 6.66 -1.19 12.94
CA PHE A 276 5.23 -1.25 12.63
C PHE A 276 4.47 -2.38 13.34
N GLU A 277 5.16 -3.26 14.07
CA GLU A 277 4.57 -4.49 14.62
C GLU A 277 3.56 -4.27 15.74
N THR A 278 3.55 -3.11 16.39
CA THR A 278 2.83 -2.94 17.66
C THR A 278 1.32 -2.79 17.50
N HIS A 279 0.80 -2.17 16.43
CA HIS A 279 -0.64 -1.92 16.28
C HIS A 279 -1.11 -1.94 14.81
N LYS A 280 -2.35 -2.39 14.60
CA LYS A 280 -3.04 -2.25 13.31
C LYS A 280 -3.09 -0.79 12.87
N GLY A 281 -2.89 -0.58 11.57
CA GLY A 281 -2.89 0.76 10.97
C GLY A 281 -1.64 1.61 11.25
N SER A 282 -0.62 1.06 11.94
CA SER A 282 0.67 1.71 12.16
C SER A 282 1.31 2.19 10.84
N ILE A 283 1.35 1.33 9.82
CA ILE A 283 1.88 1.64 8.49
C ILE A 283 1.12 2.81 7.84
N LYS A 284 -0.22 2.81 7.92
CA LYS A 284 -1.07 3.89 7.36
C LYS A 284 -0.76 5.23 8.05
N SER A 285 -0.68 5.24 9.38
CA SER A 285 -0.38 6.45 10.15
C SER A 285 1.04 6.99 9.87
N ALA A 286 2.05 6.10 9.84
CA ALA A 286 3.41 6.46 9.50
C ALA A 286 3.51 7.00 8.06
N GLY A 287 2.79 6.38 7.13
CA GLY A 287 2.68 6.85 5.75
C GLY A 287 2.17 8.28 5.65
N ILE A 288 1.10 8.62 6.37
CA ILE A 288 0.54 9.99 6.40
C ILE A 288 1.57 10.99 6.94
N ILE A 289 2.27 10.64 8.03
CA ILE A 289 3.28 11.53 8.63
C ILE A 289 4.44 11.76 7.66
N ILE A 290 5.03 10.69 7.12
CA ILE A 290 6.17 10.78 6.19
C ILE A 290 5.79 11.54 4.92
N TYR A 291 4.61 11.23 4.35
CA TYR A 291 4.08 11.94 3.19
C TYR A 291 3.90 13.44 3.45
N SER A 292 3.43 13.80 4.66
CA SER A 292 3.21 15.20 5.02
C SER A 292 4.53 15.99 5.08
N PHE A 293 5.60 15.40 5.63
CA PHE A 293 6.92 16.02 5.64
C PHE A 293 7.62 15.99 4.28
N GLY A 294 7.35 14.98 3.45
CA GLY A 294 7.88 14.86 2.09
C GLY A 294 7.37 15.94 1.12
N GLY A 295 6.42 16.79 1.54
CA GLY A 295 5.97 17.96 0.79
C GLY A 295 7.11 18.85 0.28
N LEU A 296 8.20 19.01 1.03
CA LEU A 296 9.39 19.75 0.58
C LEU A 296 9.99 19.19 -0.72
N ILE A 297 10.07 17.86 -0.82
CA ILE A 297 10.60 17.16 -2.00
C ILE A 297 9.65 17.35 -3.18
N ASN A 298 8.35 17.15 -2.97
CA ASN A 298 7.33 17.34 -4.01
C ASN A 298 7.42 18.76 -4.60
N GLY A 299 7.42 19.77 -3.73
CA GLY A 299 7.57 21.17 -4.09
C GLY A 299 8.85 21.42 -4.88
N TYR A 300 10.00 20.99 -4.34
CA TYR A 300 11.32 21.23 -4.93
C TYR A 300 11.42 20.74 -6.37
N TYR A 301 11.02 19.50 -6.64
CA TYR A 301 11.10 18.94 -7.99
C TYR A 301 10.03 19.52 -8.91
N THR A 302 8.81 19.76 -8.42
CA THR A 302 7.76 20.46 -9.18
C THR A 302 8.25 21.83 -9.66
N GLY A 303 8.75 22.66 -8.74
CA GLY A 303 9.25 24.01 -9.04
C GLY A 303 10.44 23.99 -10.00
N LYS A 304 11.37 23.05 -9.81
CA LYS A 304 12.54 22.84 -10.66
C LYS A 304 12.15 22.48 -12.11
N PHE A 305 11.33 21.45 -12.31
CA PHE A 305 10.93 21.03 -13.66
C PHE A 305 10.03 22.06 -14.35
N TYR A 306 9.16 22.73 -13.59
CA TYR A 306 8.29 23.75 -14.15
C TYR A 306 9.07 24.95 -14.67
N LYS A 307 10.08 25.42 -13.91
CA LYS A 307 10.99 26.46 -14.38
C LYS A 307 11.84 25.97 -15.54
N PHE A 308 12.35 24.73 -15.49
CA PHE A 308 13.10 24.10 -16.58
C PHE A 308 12.34 24.12 -17.92
N TYR A 309 11.02 23.95 -17.88
CA TYR A 309 10.14 24.02 -19.06
C TYR A 309 9.58 25.43 -19.38
N GLY A 310 10.17 26.48 -18.80
CA GLY A 310 9.78 27.88 -19.07
C GLY A 310 8.38 28.25 -18.56
N GLY A 311 7.90 27.58 -17.51
CA GLY A 311 6.61 27.85 -16.89
C GLY A 311 6.59 29.18 -16.14
N LYS A 312 5.53 29.99 -16.33
CA LYS A 312 5.38 31.31 -15.71
C LYS A 312 4.46 31.29 -14.48
N SER A 313 3.37 30.52 -14.52
CA SER A 313 2.37 30.44 -13.45
C SER A 313 2.79 29.45 -12.36
N TRP A 314 3.88 29.76 -11.68
CA TRP A 314 4.53 28.88 -10.70
C TRP A 314 3.65 28.59 -9.48
N LEU A 315 2.86 29.56 -9.01
CA LEU A 315 2.02 29.41 -7.83
C LEU A 315 0.88 28.40 -8.09
N LEU A 316 0.19 28.54 -9.23
CA LEU A 316 -0.85 27.61 -9.67
C LEU A 316 -0.30 26.18 -9.78
N ASN A 317 0.91 26.04 -10.30
CA ASN A 317 1.55 24.74 -10.43
C ASN A 317 1.83 24.06 -9.09
N LEU A 318 2.32 24.82 -8.09
CA LEU A 318 2.55 24.27 -6.76
C LEU A 318 1.25 23.88 -6.06
N PHE A 319 0.18 24.67 -6.22
CA PHE A 319 -1.13 24.28 -5.70
C PHE A 319 -1.66 23.01 -6.36
N ILE A 320 -1.52 22.86 -7.67
CA ILE A 320 -1.91 21.62 -8.37
C ILE A 320 -1.07 20.44 -7.88
N ALA A 321 0.25 20.60 -7.70
CA ALA A 321 1.10 19.53 -7.18
C ALA A 321 0.79 19.13 -5.74
N ALA A 322 0.41 20.09 -4.90
CA ALA A 322 -0.03 19.83 -3.54
C ALA A 322 -1.42 19.18 -3.50
N ALA A 323 -2.31 19.53 -4.44
CA ALA A 323 -3.68 19.03 -4.48
C ALA A 323 -3.83 17.68 -5.17
N LEU A 324 -2.95 17.34 -6.13
CA LEU A 324 -3.12 16.23 -7.07
C LEU A 324 -3.47 14.91 -6.38
N PHE A 325 -2.62 14.44 -5.47
CA PHE A 325 -2.85 13.18 -4.78
C PHE A 325 -3.81 13.30 -3.59
N PRO A 326 -3.69 14.30 -2.69
CA PRO A 326 -4.61 14.42 -1.57
C PRO A 326 -6.08 14.51 -1.99
N ILE A 327 -6.41 15.27 -3.04
CA ILE A 327 -7.79 15.36 -3.51
C ILE A 327 -8.25 14.04 -4.14
N SER A 328 -7.41 13.38 -4.95
CA SER A 328 -7.78 12.08 -5.51
C SER A 328 -8.00 11.03 -4.42
N ALA A 329 -7.14 11.01 -3.40
CA ALA A 329 -7.24 10.07 -2.28
C ALA A 329 -8.49 10.34 -1.44
N MET A 330 -8.71 11.60 -1.02
CA MET A 330 -9.90 11.98 -0.25
C MET A 330 -11.19 11.73 -1.02
N SER A 331 -11.19 11.88 -2.34
CA SER A 331 -12.38 11.59 -3.17
C SER A 331 -12.72 10.09 -3.15
N ILE A 332 -11.72 9.22 -3.29
CA ILE A 332 -11.92 7.76 -3.23
C ILE A 332 -12.33 7.34 -1.82
N LEU A 333 -11.66 7.83 -0.79
CA LEU A 333 -11.98 7.54 0.61
C LEU A 333 -13.38 8.02 0.99
N PHE A 334 -13.80 9.19 0.49
CA PHE A 334 -15.16 9.68 0.70
C PHE A 334 -16.22 8.76 0.08
N ILE A 335 -15.96 8.22 -1.13
CA ILE A 335 -16.87 7.24 -1.75
C ILE A 335 -16.96 5.97 -0.90
N ILE A 336 -15.83 5.46 -0.41
CA ILE A 336 -15.78 4.30 0.49
C ILE A 336 -16.55 4.58 1.79
N ASP A 337 -16.37 5.76 2.37
CA ASP A 337 -16.99 6.15 3.64
C ASP A 337 -18.52 6.26 3.52
N VAL A 338 -19.01 6.87 2.43
CA VAL A 338 -20.45 6.93 2.13
C VAL A 338 -21.02 5.53 1.96
N LEU A 339 -20.31 4.62 1.28
CA LEU A 339 -20.74 3.24 1.13
C LEU A 339 -20.75 2.51 2.48
N SER A 340 -19.70 2.69 3.29
CA SER A 340 -19.59 2.09 4.62
C SER A 340 -20.75 2.51 5.52
N PHE A 341 -21.13 3.79 5.47
CA PHE A 341 -22.30 4.30 6.17
C PHE A 341 -23.62 3.66 5.69
N LEU A 342 -23.79 3.45 4.38
CA LEU A 342 -24.99 2.83 3.82
C LEU A 342 -25.15 1.36 4.21
N PHE A 343 -24.04 0.62 4.32
CA PHE A 343 -24.03 -0.78 4.74
C PHE A 343 -23.97 -0.96 6.27
N GLY A 344 -23.77 0.12 7.03
CA GLY A 344 -23.67 0.08 8.49
C GLY A 344 -22.39 -0.60 8.99
N THR A 345 -21.33 -0.63 8.18
CA THR A 345 -20.06 -1.28 8.56
C THR A 345 -19.26 -0.39 9.51
N THR A 346 -18.40 -1.01 10.31
CA THR A 346 -17.51 -0.32 11.26
C THR A 346 -16.33 0.36 10.59
N SER A 347 -16.07 0.06 9.32
CA SER A 347 -15.00 0.65 8.51
C SER A 347 -15.25 2.13 8.14
N THR A 348 -16.32 2.74 8.64
CA THR A 348 -16.58 4.18 8.50
C THR A 348 -15.45 4.95 9.15
N PHE A 349 -14.82 5.87 8.42
CA PHE A 349 -13.79 6.70 8.99
C PHE A 349 -14.40 7.63 10.03
N SER A 350 -13.79 7.73 11.21
CA SER A 350 -14.24 8.69 12.19
C SER A 350 -14.11 10.11 11.61
N PHE A 351 -15.11 10.96 11.87
CA PHE A 351 -15.07 12.37 11.45
C PHE A 351 -13.78 13.06 11.93
N THR A 352 -13.32 12.69 13.13
CA THR A 352 -12.06 13.13 13.72
C THR A 352 -10.84 12.74 12.87
N ALA A 353 -10.78 11.50 12.37
CA ALA A 353 -9.68 11.05 11.52
C ALA A 353 -9.62 11.85 10.20
N VAL A 354 -10.74 11.98 9.49
CA VAL A 354 -10.81 12.73 8.22
C VAL A 354 -10.41 14.21 8.43
N PHE A 355 -10.97 14.84 9.47
CA PHE A 355 -10.62 16.21 9.82
C PHE A 355 -9.13 16.37 10.17
N SER A 356 -8.58 15.46 10.97
CA SER A 356 -7.17 15.50 11.36
C SER A 356 -6.21 15.35 10.18
N VAL A 357 -6.51 14.45 9.23
CA VAL A 357 -5.72 14.28 8.01
C VAL A 357 -5.82 15.53 7.14
N GLY A 358 -7.03 16.09 6.95
CA GLY A 358 -7.21 17.36 6.24
C GLY A 358 -6.44 18.53 6.88
N PHE A 359 -6.42 18.59 8.21
CA PHE A 359 -5.65 19.58 8.95
C PHE A 359 -4.14 19.42 8.75
N ILE A 360 -3.60 18.19 8.86
CA ILE A 360 -2.19 17.92 8.61
C ILE A 360 -1.81 18.30 7.17
N LEU A 361 -2.65 17.97 6.19
CA LEU A 361 -2.38 18.25 4.77
C LEU A 361 -2.38 19.76 4.46
N THR A 362 -3.24 20.53 5.13
CA THR A 362 -3.35 21.98 4.92
C THR A 362 -2.32 22.78 5.71
N VAL A 363 -2.03 22.40 6.96
CA VAL A 363 -1.14 23.15 7.87
C VAL A 363 0.32 22.76 7.72
N VAL A 364 0.60 21.48 7.46
CA VAL A 364 1.98 20.97 7.38
C VAL A 364 2.38 20.80 5.92
N TYR A 365 1.68 19.95 5.18
CA TYR A 365 2.09 19.54 3.84
C TYR A 365 2.07 20.71 2.84
N LEU A 366 0.98 21.48 2.77
CA LEU A 366 0.86 22.58 1.80
C LEU A 366 1.95 23.65 1.97
N PRO A 367 2.24 24.20 3.17
CA PRO A 367 3.35 25.13 3.34
C PRO A 367 4.71 24.54 2.97
N LEU A 368 4.98 23.28 3.35
CA LEU A 368 6.21 22.57 3.00
C LEU A 368 6.37 22.44 1.47
N THR A 369 5.29 22.12 0.74
CA THR A 369 5.33 22.09 -0.73
C THR A 369 5.63 23.44 -1.35
N LEU A 370 5.09 24.53 -0.79
CA LEU A 370 5.35 25.89 -1.28
C LEU A 370 6.82 26.29 -1.03
N ILE A 371 7.33 26.04 0.17
CA ILE A 371 8.73 26.33 0.54
C ILE A 371 9.69 25.54 -0.37
N GLY A 372 9.43 24.25 -0.56
CA GLY A 372 10.19 23.40 -1.47
C GLY A 372 10.15 23.94 -2.90
N GLY A 373 8.96 24.32 -3.37
CA GLY A 373 8.72 24.89 -4.70
C GLY A 373 9.49 26.16 -5.00
N VAL A 374 9.51 27.10 -4.06
CA VAL A 374 10.29 28.33 -4.17
C VAL A 374 11.79 27.99 -4.21
N SER A 375 12.27 27.11 -3.33
CA SER A 375 13.68 26.68 -3.31
C SER A 375 14.12 26.03 -4.63
N GLY A 376 13.32 25.10 -5.17
CA GLY A 376 13.61 24.43 -6.44
C GLY A 376 13.62 25.37 -7.64
N ARG A 377 12.72 26.36 -7.63
CA ARG A 377 12.67 27.41 -8.66
C ARG A 377 13.89 28.32 -8.62
N LEU A 378 14.31 28.77 -7.44
CA LEU A 378 15.45 29.68 -7.29
C LEU A 378 16.77 29.06 -7.75
N ARG A 379 16.95 27.75 -7.54
CA ARG A 379 18.17 27.01 -7.93
C ARG A 379 18.24 26.60 -9.41
N THR A 380 17.20 26.86 -10.19
CA THR A 380 17.15 26.47 -11.61
C THR A 380 17.53 27.65 -12.49
N ILE A 381 18.55 27.48 -13.34
CA ILE A 381 19.10 28.52 -14.25
C ILE A 381 18.21 28.65 -15.51
N ASP A 382 17.98 29.88 -15.97
CA ASP A 382 17.08 30.24 -17.08
C ASP A 382 17.68 30.03 -18.49
N GLU A 383 19.00 29.84 -18.60
CA GLU A 383 19.79 30.08 -19.83
C GLU A 383 19.54 29.14 -21.03
N LEU A 384 18.74 28.08 -20.90
CA LEU A 384 18.61 27.08 -21.97
C LEU A 384 17.48 27.36 -22.98
N PHE A 385 16.55 28.28 -22.72
CA PHE A 385 15.22 28.28 -23.36
C PHE A 385 15.02 29.28 -24.53
N GLU A 386 15.59 30.49 -24.47
CA GLU A 386 15.30 31.55 -25.46
C GLU A 386 15.75 31.22 -26.90
N LYS A 387 16.71 30.31 -27.09
CA LYS A 387 17.17 29.88 -28.42
C LYS A 387 16.33 28.76 -29.07
N ARG A 388 15.33 28.17 -28.39
CA ARG A 388 14.68 26.91 -28.81
C ARG A 388 13.37 27.04 -29.61
N LEU A 389 12.88 28.25 -29.83
CA LEU A 389 11.52 28.50 -30.36
C LEU A 389 11.38 28.55 -31.90
N LYS A 390 12.43 28.29 -32.70
CA LYS A 390 12.45 28.69 -34.12
C LYS A 390 12.11 27.64 -35.20
N LYS A 391 11.68 26.42 -34.87
CA LYS A 391 11.18 25.51 -35.93
C LYS A 391 10.06 24.60 -35.42
N LYS A 392 8.90 24.61 -36.09
CA LYS A 392 7.87 23.59 -35.96
C LYS A 392 8.10 22.56 -37.07
N VAL A 393 8.36 21.32 -36.71
CA VAL A 393 8.39 20.18 -37.65
C VAL A 393 7.10 19.37 -37.46
N LEU A 394 6.60 18.84 -38.58
CA LEU A 394 5.37 18.06 -38.66
C LEU A 394 5.52 16.76 -37.85
N ILE A 395 4.51 16.44 -37.05
CA ILE A 395 4.46 15.26 -36.18
C ILE A 395 4.26 14.02 -37.07
N SER A 396 5.17 13.05 -37.04
CA SER A 396 4.88 11.72 -37.57
C SER A 396 3.91 11.02 -36.61
N ASN A 397 2.83 10.44 -37.15
CA ASN A 397 1.81 9.71 -36.37
C ASN A 397 2.43 8.44 -35.78
N TYR A 398 3.10 8.56 -34.64
CA TYR A 398 3.47 7.40 -33.85
C TYR A 398 2.20 6.74 -33.32
N GLN A 399 1.93 5.50 -33.74
CA GLN A 399 0.88 4.65 -33.16
C GLN A 399 1.26 4.33 -31.70
N PHE A 400 0.92 5.26 -30.82
CA PHE A 400 1.24 5.30 -29.40
C PHE A 400 0.79 4.05 -28.62
N LEU A 401 -0.23 3.34 -29.09
CA LEU A 401 -0.93 2.35 -28.27
C LEU A 401 -0.48 0.89 -28.49
N SER A 402 0.02 0.50 -29.67
CA SER A 402 0.23 -0.93 -29.97
C SER A 402 1.57 -1.48 -29.47
N SER A 403 2.64 -0.67 -29.45
CA SER A 403 3.95 -1.13 -28.94
C SER A 403 4.12 -0.96 -27.42
N GLY A 404 3.26 -0.17 -26.76
CA GLY A 404 3.39 0.15 -25.33
C GLY A 404 3.15 -1.04 -24.41
N CYS A 405 2.03 -1.74 -24.56
CA CYS A 405 1.61 -2.78 -23.60
C CYS A 405 2.69 -3.83 -23.32
N LEU A 406 3.43 -4.28 -24.34
CA LEU A 406 4.48 -5.31 -24.18
C LEU A 406 5.58 -4.93 -23.17
N TYR A 407 5.88 -3.63 -23.00
CA TYR A 407 6.94 -3.18 -22.10
C TYR A 407 6.56 -3.30 -20.62
N GLY A 408 5.27 -3.30 -20.28
CA GLY A 408 4.79 -3.46 -18.91
C GLY A 408 4.89 -4.90 -18.38
N ILE A 409 5.01 -5.90 -19.26
CA ILE A 409 5.05 -7.32 -18.88
C ILE A 409 6.32 -7.66 -18.10
N VAL A 410 7.48 -7.16 -18.55
CA VAL A 410 8.78 -7.50 -17.95
C VAL A 410 8.89 -7.01 -16.49
N PRO A 411 8.58 -5.75 -16.16
CA PRO A 411 8.51 -5.29 -14.77
C PRO A 411 7.48 -6.08 -13.95
N PHE A 412 6.32 -6.41 -14.52
CA PHE A 412 5.28 -7.16 -13.83
C PHE A 412 5.73 -8.58 -13.43
N ILE A 413 6.30 -9.34 -14.37
CA ILE A 413 6.82 -10.69 -14.09
C ILE A 413 7.89 -10.66 -12.99
N SER A 414 8.69 -9.59 -12.93
CA SER A 414 9.75 -9.48 -11.93
C SER A 414 9.22 -9.37 -10.48
N ILE A 415 8.03 -8.80 -10.29
CA ILE A 415 7.44 -8.52 -8.97
C ILE A 415 6.22 -9.37 -8.61
N ILE A 416 5.78 -10.28 -9.48
CA ILE A 416 4.51 -11.01 -9.31
C ILE A 416 4.43 -11.79 -7.99
N MET A 417 5.54 -12.38 -7.55
CA MET A 417 5.60 -13.15 -6.31
C MET A 417 5.51 -12.24 -5.09
N GLU A 418 6.21 -11.12 -5.10
CA GLU A 418 6.18 -10.11 -4.05
C GLU A 418 4.79 -9.47 -3.96
N LEU A 419 4.16 -9.21 -5.11
CA LEU A 419 2.78 -8.72 -5.17
C LEU A 419 1.80 -9.72 -4.56
N TYR A 420 1.95 -11.02 -4.84
CA TYR A 420 1.14 -12.07 -4.21
C TYR A 420 1.29 -12.04 -2.68
N TYR A 421 2.53 -11.97 -2.17
CA TYR A 421 2.75 -11.92 -0.72
C TYR A 421 2.22 -10.63 -0.06
N ILE A 422 2.30 -9.49 -0.76
CA ILE A 422 1.68 -8.23 -0.29
C ILE A 422 0.16 -8.38 -0.23
N LEU A 423 -0.48 -8.95 -1.25
CA LEU A 423 -1.93 -9.16 -1.26
C LEU A 423 -2.36 -10.16 -0.19
N GLU A 424 -1.64 -11.26 -0.05
CA GLU A 424 -1.90 -12.28 0.98
C GLU A 424 -1.78 -11.70 2.38
N SER A 425 -0.71 -10.96 2.69
CA SER A 425 -0.56 -10.32 4.01
C SER A 425 -1.59 -9.22 4.27
N THR A 426 -1.96 -8.44 3.25
CA THR A 426 -2.95 -7.36 3.41
C THR A 426 -4.36 -7.89 3.67
N TRP A 427 -4.72 -9.03 3.07
CA TRP A 427 -6.10 -9.56 3.11
C TRP A 427 -6.29 -10.83 3.95
N SER A 428 -5.22 -11.50 4.40
CA SER A 428 -5.25 -12.72 5.23
C SER A 428 -4.92 -12.45 6.72
N ASP A 429 -4.91 -11.18 7.14
CA ASP A 429 -4.60 -10.70 8.51
C ASP A 429 -3.25 -11.13 9.09
N GLN A 430 -2.38 -11.72 8.27
CA GLN A 430 -1.01 -12.05 8.65
C GLN A 430 -0.12 -10.84 8.39
N GLN A 431 0.59 -10.40 9.43
CA GLN A 431 1.53 -9.30 9.28
C GLN A 431 2.67 -9.69 8.33
N PHE A 432 3.01 -8.80 7.39
CA PHE A 432 4.13 -9.03 6.49
C PHE A 432 5.45 -8.78 7.22
N GLU A 433 6.19 -9.84 7.54
CA GLU A 433 7.43 -9.75 8.34
C GLU A 433 8.71 -9.49 7.51
N GLN A 434 8.64 -9.54 6.18
CA GLN A 434 9.84 -9.58 5.32
C GLN A 434 10.14 -8.28 4.56
N TYR A 435 10.07 -7.12 5.22
CA TYR A 435 10.33 -5.81 4.58
C TYR A 435 11.69 -5.70 3.87
N THR A 436 12.71 -6.37 4.40
CA THR A 436 14.05 -6.39 3.79
C THR A 436 14.05 -6.99 2.39
N LEU A 437 13.23 -8.02 2.15
CA LEU A 437 13.07 -8.60 0.82
C LEU A 437 12.41 -7.60 -0.15
N LEU A 438 11.40 -6.87 0.33
CA LEU A 438 10.72 -5.85 -0.48
C LEU A 438 11.64 -4.71 -0.91
N ILE A 439 12.60 -4.30 -0.07
CA ILE A 439 13.60 -3.28 -0.45
C ILE A 439 14.40 -3.73 -1.67
N PHE A 440 14.87 -4.98 -1.68
CA PHE A 440 15.64 -5.51 -2.82
C PHE A 440 14.77 -5.58 -4.09
N SER A 441 13.56 -6.11 -3.99
CA SER A 441 12.64 -6.19 -5.14
C SER A 441 12.21 -4.80 -5.63
N TYR A 442 12.10 -3.82 -4.73
CA TYR A 442 11.84 -2.42 -5.06
C TYR A 442 12.98 -1.82 -5.90
N ILE A 443 14.23 -1.98 -5.48
CA ILE A 443 15.40 -1.48 -6.23
C ILE A 443 15.50 -2.16 -7.60
N GLN A 444 15.27 -3.48 -7.64
CA GLN A 444 15.23 -4.25 -8.88
C GLN A 444 14.19 -3.72 -9.88
N LEU A 445 12.98 -3.45 -9.40
CA LEU A 445 11.91 -2.86 -10.22
C LEU A 445 12.35 -1.51 -10.83
N LEU A 446 12.98 -0.64 -10.05
CA LEU A 446 13.47 0.66 -10.53
C LEU A 446 14.53 0.51 -11.63
N ILE A 447 15.44 -0.47 -11.48
CA ILE A 447 16.48 -0.76 -12.48
C ILE A 447 15.84 -1.25 -13.79
N ILE A 448 14.92 -2.22 -13.71
CA ILE A 448 14.25 -2.78 -14.90
C ILE A 448 13.49 -1.68 -15.66
N VAL A 449 12.67 -0.89 -14.95
CA VAL A 449 11.90 0.20 -15.56
C VAL A 449 12.84 1.25 -16.16
N GLY A 450 13.96 1.55 -15.49
CA GLY A 450 15.00 2.40 -16.03
C GLY A 450 15.58 1.90 -17.35
N CYS A 451 16.00 0.64 -17.42
CA CYS A 451 16.55 0.04 -18.63
C CYS A 451 15.56 0.07 -19.81
N LEU A 452 14.31 -0.30 -19.55
CA LEU A 452 13.26 -0.31 -20.58
C LEU A 452 12.96 1.13 -21.08
N SER A 453 12.97 2.12 -20.19
CA SER A 453 12.74 3.52 -20.56
C SER A 453 13.80 4.04 -21.54
N ILE A 454 15.07 3.65 -21.37
CA ILE A 454 16.16 4.07 -22.26
C ILE A 454 15.98 3.47 -23.66
N ILE A 455 15.70 2.17 -23.74
CA ILE A 455 15.51 1.47 -25.02
C ILE A 455 14.36 2.10 -25.80
N GLN A 456 13.25 2.39 -25.12
CA GLN A 456 12.08 2.93 -25.76
C GLN A 456 12.26 4.37 -26.22
N THR A 457 12.86 5.22 -25.39
CA THR A 457 13.15 6.60 -25.78
C THR A 457 14.14 6.66 -26.91
N TYR A 458 15.16 5.79 -26.94
CA TYR A 458 16.06 5.65 -28.07
C TYR A 458 15.31 5.29 -29.36
N LYS A 459 14.47 4.24 -29.33
CA LYS A 459 13.67 3.82 -30.49
C LYS A 459 12.74 4.94 -30.98
N GLN A 460 12.11 5.67 -30.06
CA GLN A 460 11.22 6.78 -30.37
C GLN A 460 11.98 7.93 -31.06
N LEU A 461 13.16 8.30 -30.54
CA LEU A 461 13.98 9.35 -31.11
C LEU A 461 14.52 8.97 -32.50
N ASN A 462 14.87 7.70 -32.72
CA ASN A 462 15.30 7.20 -34.03
C ASN A 462 14.23 7.32 -35.11
N GLN A 463 12.96 7.36 -34.73
CA GLN A 463 11.83 7.58 -35.63
C GLN A 463 11.50 9.06 -35.89
N GLY A 464 12.31 9.98 -35.34
CA GLY A 464 12.09 11.42 -35.49
C GLY A 464 10.97 12.00 -34.61
N ASN A 465 10.46 11.25 -33.63
CA ASN A 465 9.42 11.74 -32.74
C ASN A 465 10.04 12.41 -31.49
N TYR A 466 9.90 13.73 -31.39
CA TYR A 466 10.45 14.54 -30.30
C TYR A 466 9.62 14.54 -29.00
N ASN A 467 8.37 14.05 -29.02
CA ASN A 467 7.45 14.04 -27.85
C ASN A 467 7.75 12.87 -26.88
N TRP A 468 9.01 12.71 -26.50
CA TRP A 468 9.43 11.59 -25.64
C TRP A 468 9.05 11.78 -24.17
N GLN A 469 8.77 13.00 -23.71
CA GLN A 469 8.57 13.30 -22.29
C GLN A 469 7.33 12.61 -21.70
N TRP A 470 6.16 12.82 -22.31
CA TRP A 470 4.92 12.16 -21.90
C TRP A 470 4.93 10.67 -22.18
N ILE A 471 5.51 10.28 -23.31
CA ILE A 471 5.56 8.90 -23.76
C ILE A 471 6.41 8.09 -22.76
N SER A 472 7.63 8.53 -22.45
CA SER A 472 8.48 7.93 -21.42
C SER A 472 7.79 7.81 -20.06
N PHE A 473 7.08 8.86 -19.61
CA PHE A 473 6.34 8.81 -18.35
C PHE A 473 5.25 7.73 -18.36
N ILE A 474 4.40 7.71 -19.39
CA ILE A 474 3.28 6.76 -19.48
C ILE A 474 3.80 5.32 -19.60
N ASN A 475 4.85 5.09 -20.39
CA ASN A 475 5.41 3.76 -20.56
C ASN A 475 6.05 3.21 -19.27
N GLY A 476 6.68 4.07 -18.47
CA GLY A 476 7.18 3.68 -17.15
C GLY A 476 6.08 3.09 -16.26
N GLY A 477 4.87 3.64 -16.35
CA GLY A 477 3.70 3.21 -15.58
C GLY A 477 2.88 2.08 -16.21
N GLN A 478 3.22 1.54 -17.39
CA GLN A 478 2.40 0.52 -18.07
C GLN A 478 2.30 -0.81 -17.33
N CYS A 479 3.27 -1.12 -16.46
CA CYS A 479 3.23 -2.31 -15.59
C CYS A 479 1.91 -2.42 -14.81
N ILE A 480 1.26 -1.30 -14.54
CA ILE A 480 0.07 -1.23 -13.68
C ILE A 480 -1.16 -1.84 -14.32
N ILE A 481 -1.24 -1.88 -15.65
CA ILE A 481 -2.32 -2.60 -16.34
C ILE A 481 -2.25 -4.09 -15.98
N TYR A 482 -1.04 -4.66 -15.89
CA TYR A 482 -0.82 -6.06 -15.51
C TYR A 482 -1.02 -6.29 -14.01
N ILE A 483 -0.56 -5.36 -13.16
CA ILE A 483 -0.81 -5.40 -11.71
C ILE A 483 -2.32 -5.39 -11.44
N PHE A 484 -3.08 -4.51 -12.10
CA PHE A 484 -4.52 -4.43 -11.93
C PHE A 484 -5.23 -5.70 -12.44
N GLY A 485 -4.78 -6.27 -13.56
CA GLY A 485 -5.26 -7.58 -14.02
C GLY A 485 -4.98 -8.71 -13.03
N PHE A 486 -3.83 -8.70 -12.36
CA PHE A 486 -3.48 -9.66 -11.31
C PHE A 486 -4.32 -9.46 -10.05
N ILE A 487 -4.58 -8.21 -9.65
CA ILE A 487 -5.49 -7.86 -8.53
C ILE A 487 -6.90 -8.40 -8.80
N PHE A 488 -7.38 -8.29 -10.04
CA PHE A 488 -8.65 -8.87 -10.45
C PHE A 488 -8.61 -10.40 -10.38
N PHE A 489 -7.57 -11.04 -10.92
CA PHE A 489 -7.38 -12.49 -10.83
C PHE A 489 -7.35 -12.99 -9.37
N TYR A 490 -6.62 -12.30 -8.50
CA TYR A 490 -6.48 -12.65 -7.09
C TYR A 490 -7.82 -12.61 -6.34
N TYR A 491 -8.65 -11.60 -6.63
CA TYR A 491 -10.00 -11.48 -6.05
C TYR A 491 -10.85 -12.74 -6.28
N TYR A 492 -10.83 -13.29 -7.51
CA TYR A 492 -11.53 -14.53 -7.83
C TYR A 492 -10.81 -15.76 -7.29
N PHE A 493 -9.48 -15.77 -7.27
CA PHE A 493 -8.69 -16.90 -6.76
C PHE A 493 -8.94 -17.17 -5.27
N VAL A 494 -9.10 -16.11 -4.47
CA VAL A 494 -9.37 -16.20 -3.02
C VAL A 494 -10.86 -16.40 -2.72
N ASN A 495 -11.74 -16.39 -3.73
CA ASN A 495 -13.19 -16.44 -3.57
C ASN A 495 -13.74 -15.35 -2.64
N MET A 496 -13.25 -14.11 -2.77
CA MET A 496 -13.83 -12.98 -2.04
C MET A 496 -15.24 -12.69 -2.55
N HIS A 497 -16.20 -12.63 -1.63
CA HIS A 497 -17.61 -12.40 -1.94
C HIS A 497 -18.13 -11.15 -1.22
N GLY A 498 -19.25 -10.60 -1.72
CA GLY A 498 -19.88 -9.40 -1.17
C GLY A 498 -19.68 -8.15 -2.02
N PHE A 499 -20.74 -7.34 -2.12
CA PHE A 499 -20.70 -6.09 -2.90
C PHE A 499 -19.82 -5.03 -2.24
N PHE A 500 -19.87 -4.93 -0.91
CA PHE A 500 -19.00 -4.01 -0.16
C PHE A 500 -17.52 -4.41 -0.28
N GLN A 501 -17.20 -5.70 -0.10
CA GLN A 501 -15.85 -6.25 -0.33
C GLN A 501 -15.30 -5.86 -1.69
N PHE A 502 -16.09 -6.09 -2.75
CA PHE A 502 -15.70 -5.79 -4.12
C PHE A 502 -15.32 -4.30 -4.26
N LEU A 503 -16.21 -3.39 -3.86
CA LEU A 503 -15.96 -1.96 -4.01
C LEU A 503 -14.78 -1.48 -3.16
N PHE A 504 -14.70 -1.91 -1.90
CA PHE A 504 -13.62 -1.54 -0.99
C PHE A 504 -12.25 -2.02 -1.53
N TYR A 505 -12.16 -3.30 -1.90
CA TYR A 505 -10.95 -3.91 -2.45
C TYR A 505 -10.45 -3.19 -3.70
N PHE A 506 -11.34 -2.92 -4.67
CA PHE A 506 -10.96 -2.26 -5.92
C PHE A 506 -10.64 -0.78 -5.73
N ALA A 507 -11.33 -0.08 -4.82
CA ALA A 507 -11.07 1.33 -4.55
C ALA A 507 -9.68 1.55 -3.93
N GLU A 508 -9.30 0.78 -2.91
CA GLU A 508 -7.96 0.79 -2.32
C GLU A 508 -6.89 0.36 -3.34
N SER A 509 -7.19 -0.65 -4.15
CA SER A 509 -6.30 -1.12 -5.20
C SER A 509 -6.04 -0.06 -6.29
N ILE A 510 -7.06 0.69 -6.71
CA ILE A 510 -6.93 1.80 -7.67
C ILE A 510 -6.01 2.88 -7.11
N LEU A 511 -6.14 3.22 -5.83
CA LEU A 511 -5.28 4.19 -5.15
C LEU A 511 -3.82 3.71 -5.12
N ALA A 512 -3.58 2.45 -4.75
CA ALA A 512 -2.24 1.86 -4.77
C ALA A 512 -1.63 1.84 -6.18
N CYS A 513 -2.40 1.45 -7.20
CA CYS A 513 -2.00 1.51 -8.59
C CYS A 513 -1.68 2.94 -9.04
N PHE A 514 -2.46 3.94 -8.64
CA PHE A 514 -2.20 5.34 -8.97
C PHE A 514 -0.87 5.84 -8.38
N VAL A 515 -0.57 5.49 -7.13
CA VAL A 515 0.72 5.81 -6.49
C VAL A 515 1.89 5.18 -7.23
N LEU A 516 1.79 3.89 -7.56
CA LEU A 516 2.82 3.19 -8.33
C LEU A 516 3.01 3.81 -9.72
N TRP A 517 1.94 4.30 -10.35
CA TRP A 517 1.99 4.90 -11.69
C TRP A 517 2.81 6.19 -11.68
N LEU A 518 2.55 7.06 -10.70
CA LEU A 518 3.30 8.30 -10.52
C LEU A 518 4.77 8.03 -10.26
N MET A 519 5.07 7.06 -9.39
CA MET A 519 6.44 6.69 -9.03
C MET A 519 7.21 6.14 -10.23
N LEU A 520 6.69 5.11 -10.91
CA LEU A 520 7.37 4.48 -12.05
C LEU A 520 7.45 5.42 -13.25
N GLY A 521 6.42 6.24 -13.47
CA GLY A 521 6.43 7.28 -14.49
C GLY A 521 7.54 8.31 -14.27
N PHE A 522 7.75 8.76 -13.02
CA PHE A 522 8.85 9.66 -12.69
C PHE A 522 10.23 9.03 -12.97
N VAL A 523 10.44 7.78 -12.56
CA VAL A 523 11.72 7.07 -12.74
C VAL A 523 12.07 6.93 -14.22
N SER A 524 11.10 6.47 -15.01
CA SER A 524 11.23 6.34 -16.46
C SER A 524 11.60 7.67 -17.13
N TYR A 525 10.86 8.74 -16.80
CA TYR A 525 11.12 10.07 -17.33
C TYR A 525 12.51 10.60 -16.92
N TRP A 526 12.90 10.46 -15.65
CA TRP A 526 14.16 11.00 -15.14
C TRP A 526 15.37 10.36 -15.81
N ILE A 527 15.34 9.04 -15.97
CA ILE A 527 16.40 8.27 -16.64
C ILE A 527 16.44 8.63 -18.13
N SER A 528 15.27 8.72 -18.76
CA SER A 528 15.14 9.14 -20.16
C SER A 528 15.67 10.56 -20.40
N LEU A 529 15.39 11.51 -19.51
CA LEU A 529 15.92 12.87 -19.57
C LEU A 529 17.46 12.88 -19.50
N LYS A 530 18.03 12.11 -18.57
CA LYS A 530 19.49 11.98 -18.44
C LYS A 530 20.12 11.37 -19.69
N PHE A 531 19.48 10.36 -20.25
CA PHE A 531 19.90 9.72 -21.50
C PHE A 531 19.87 10.68 -22.70
N VAL A 532 18.77 11.43 -22.87
CA VAL A 532 18.63 12.44 -23.92
C VAL A 532 19.72 13.51 -23.81
N ILE A 533 19.96 14.04 -22.60
CA ILE A 533 21.02 15.01 -22.36
C ILE A 533 22.39 14.41 -22.69
N TYR A 534 22.63 13.15 -22.29
CA TYR A 534 23.89 12.45 -22.55
C TYR A 534 24.17 12.32 -24.04
N ILE A 535 23.22 11.78 -24.83
CA ILE A 535 23.38 11.59 -26.27
C ILE A 535 23.69 12.92 -26.98
N TYR A 536 22.98 14.00 -26.66
CA TYR A 536 23.20 15.29 -27.34
C TYR A 536 24.41 16.08 -26.82
N SER A 537 24.93 15.75 -25.63
CA SER A 537 26.17 16.33 -25.10
C SER A 537 27.41 15.80 -25.81
N GLN A 538 27.39 14.54 -26.25
CA GLN A 538 28.50 13.91 -26.99
C GLN A 538 28.62 14.47 -28.42
N ASN A 539 27.51 14.91 -29.04
CA ASN A 539 27.46 15.66 -30.31
C ASN A 539 28.05 17.10 -30.23
N LYS A 540 28.80 17.46 -29.19
CA LYS A 540 29.58 18.72 -29.13
C LYS A 540 31.09 18.48 -29.20
N ILE A 541 31.53 17.22 -29.32
CA ILE A 541 32.96 16.84 -29.38
C ILE A 541 33.44 16.69 -30.84
N GLN A 542 32.65 17.12 -31.83
CA GLN A 542 33.11 17.36 -33.19
C GLN A 542 32.77 18.80 -33.58
#